data_AF-A0A1T2A2Q5-F1
#
_entry.id   AF-A0A1T2A2Q5-F1
#
_cell.length_a   1.000
_cell.length_b   1.000
_cell.length_c   1.000
_cell.angle_alpha   90.00
_cell.angle_beta   90.00
_cell.angle_gamma   90.00
#
_symmetry.space_group_name_H-M   'P 1'
#
loop_
_entity.id
_entity.type
_entity.pdbx_description
1 polymer ?
#
loop_
_entity_poly.entity_id
_entity_poly.type
_entity_poly.pdbx_seq_one_letter_code
_entity_poly.pdbx_strand_id
1 'polypeptide(L)'
;MDAKFFELAFALSRRLSDDWSVDVHVFVEDPDTDCHFLNDSIEIIEASEKQKIFIHNNELTHLLPNKLPASAMWPPIVYLRIFAPFALKEYDRVLYLDADIAPLRVDHKIWSTNLPAGIAAVSDFGMIANASIRKVSIKDWVTMLGIRSERYFNSGVMLIDPKRWIEHDFRSLLKAFVDAHENEIIHFDQDFLNWVFQDAWVELHPSWNFQAKLFNANVEELFPPIFLHFSKAEKPWHRLHDDNIDDFDRCGFLFFQRLLGDRFDALSSLFTEKKPKFISRLKAISRSKLSKLGIQSRKEKRLRAALKEGRNKILKHLENGDFIDKTDINKYYSDYHVAFDGKTLRKPVNIEKILGSGSDRVEKIER
;
A
#
# COMPACT_ATOMS: atom_id res chain seq x y z
N MET A 1 -6.48 -12.40 2.92
CA MET A 1 -5.28 -12.05 3.70
C MET A 1 -4.92 -13.21 4.60
N ASP A 2 -3.67 -13.32 5.04
CA ASP A 2 -3.21 -14.40 5.91
C ASP A 2 -3.85 -14.24 7.31
N ALA A 3 -4.35 -15.34 7.88
CA ALA A 3 -5.06 -15.37 9.16
C ALA A 3 -4.32 -14.66 10.31
N LYS A 4 -2.98 -14.64 10.30
CA LYS A 4 -2.20 -13.94 11.33
C LYS A 4 -2.40 -12.41 11.35
N PHE A 5 -2.97 -11.83 10.29
CA PHE A 5 -3.31 -10.41 10.20
C PHE A 5 -4.79 -10.13 10.47
N PHE A 6 -5.57 -11.11 10.92
CA PHE A 6 -7.01 -10.93 11.14
C PHE A 6 -7.33 -9.76 12.08
N GLU A 7 -6.72 -9.70 13.27
CA GLU A 7 -6.94 -8.62 14.24
C GLU A 7 -6.67 -7.22 13.65
N LEU A 8 -5.64 -7.12 12.81
CA LEU A 8 -5.29 -5.89 12.11
C LEU A 8 -6.42 -5.47 11.17
N ALA A 9 -6.86 -6.39 10.31
CA ALA A 9 -7.89 -6.11 9.34
C ALA A 9 -9.27 -5.91 9.95
N PHE A 10 -9.58 -6.62 11.03
CA PHE A 10 -10.83 -6.44 11.75
C PHE A 10 -10.91 -5.06 12.41
N ALA A 11 -9.81 -4.57 12.99
CA ALA A 11 -9.78 -3.20 13.51
C ALA A 11 -9.92 -2.15 12.40
N LEU A 12 -9.30 -2.38 11.24
CA LEU A 12 -9.47 -1.54 10.05
C LEU A 12 -10.92 -1.59 9.52
N SER A 13 -11.55 -2.76 9.50
CA SER A 13 -12.91 -2.92 8.97
C SER A 13 -13.95 -2.21 9.83
N ARG A 14 -13.81 -2.26 11.17
CA ARG A 14 -14.64 -1.43 12.07
C ARG A 14 -14.52 0.05 11.75
N ARG A 15 -13.28 0.55 11.68
CA ARG A 15 -13.03 1.97 11.37
C ARG A 15 -13.60 2.37 10.01
N LEU A 16 -13.43 1.54 8.98
CA LEU A 16 -13.97 1.80 7.65
C LEU A 16 -15.51 1.78 7.64
N SER A 17 -16.12 0.77 8.24
CA SER A 17 -17.57 0.66 8.36
C SER A 17 -18.16 1.90 9.04
N ASP A 18 -17.57 2.34 10.14
CA ASP A 18 -18.05 3.49 10.91
C ASP A 18 -17.83 4.82 10.17
N ASP A 19 -16.60 5.08 9.72
CA ASP A 19 -16.25 6.38 9.13
C ASP A 19 -16.87 6.53 7.73
N TRP A 20 -16.95 5.45 6.94
CA TRP A 20 -17.42 5.48 5.54
C TRP A 20 -18.87 5.02 5.35
N SER A 21 -19.53 4.49 6.39
CA SER A 21 -20.91 4.00 6.29
C SER A 21 -21.11 2.97 5.16
N VAL A 22 -20.15 2.06 4.99
CA VAL A 22 -20.15 1.01 3.97
C VAL A 22 -20.11 -0.37 4.61
N ASP A 23 -20.59 -1.38 3.88
CA ASP A 23 -20.29 -2.77 4.19
C ASP A 23 -18.80 -3.06 3.95
N VAL A 24 -18.20 -3.88 4.82
CA VAL A 24 -16.78 -4.24 4.71
C VAL A 24 -16.62 -5.74 4.63
N HIS A 25 -15.93 -6.21 3.59
CA HIS A 25 -15.65 -7.62 3.37
C HIS A 25 -14.17 -7.91 3.66
N VAL A 26 -13.92 -8.79 4.62
CA VAL A 26 -12.59 -9.23 5.04
C VAL A 26 -12.42 -10.68 4.62
N PHE A 27 -11.59 -10.93 3.60
CA PHE A 27 -11.25 -12.28 3.17
C PHE A 27 -10.04 -12.78 3.95
N VAL A 28 -10.21 -13.83 4.73
CA VAL A 28 -9.21 -14.45 5.60
C VAL A 28 -8.91 -15.85 5.07
N GLU A 29 -7.63 -16.14 4.88
CA GLU A 29 -7.18 -17.33 4.18
C GLU A 29 -6.02 -17.93 4.98
N ASP A 30 -6.12 -19.21 5.30
CA ASP A 30 -5.08 -19.95 5.98
C ASP A 30 -4.45 -20.96 5.00
N PRO A 31 -3.25 -20.68 4.47
CA PRO A 31 -2.60 -21.57 3.53
C PRO A 31 -2.00 -22.84 4.17
N ASP A 32 -1.93 -22.92 5.50
CA ASP A 32 -1.24 -23.98 6.25
C ASP A 32 -2.19 -25.07 6.79
N THR A 33 -3.37 -25.26 6.18
CA THR A 33 -4.49 -26.17 6.56
C THR A 33 -4.14 -27.50 7.28
N ASP A 34 -3.72 -27.39 8.54
CA ASP A 34 -3.90 -28.29 9.67
C ASP A 34 -4.56 -27.53 10.85
N CYS A 35 -4.81 -26.23 10.68
CA CYS A 35 -5.47 -25.36 11.65
C CYS A 35 -7.00 -25.52 11.54
N HIS A 36 -7.61 -26.41 12.32
CA HIS A 36 -9.06 -26.65 12.41
C HIS A 36 -9.92 -25.47 12.92
N PHE A 37 -9.46 -24.21 12.83
CA PHE A 37 -10.16 -23.06 13.41
C PHE A 37 -11.03 -22.28 12.42
N LEU A 38 -10.75 -22.35 11.12
CA LEU A 38 -11.54 -21.67 10.09
C LEU A 38 -12.23 -22.70 9.20
N ASN A 39 -13.51 -22.95 9.45
CA ASN A 39 -14.36 -23.64 8.48
C ASN A 39 -14.69 -22.68 7.34
N ASP A 40 -14.90 -23.20 6.13
CA ASP A 40 -15.49 -22.45 5.01
C ASP A 40 -16.82 -21.86 5.49
N SER A 41 -16.80 -20.57 5.79
CA SER A 41 -17.88 -19.89 6.49
C SER A 41 -17.80 -18.40 6.29
N ILE A 42 -18.98 -17.78 6.27
CA ILE A 42 -19.14 -16.34 6.31
C ILE A 42 -19.65 -15.97 7.69
N GLU A 43 -18.83 -15.28 8.47
CA GLU A 43 -19.28 -14.66 9.72
C GLU A 43 -19.75 -13.23 9.43
N ILE A 44 -20.93 -12.88 9.94
CA ILE A 44 -21.50 -11.54 9.78
C ILE A 44 -21.52 -10.87 11.14
N ILE A 45 -20.82 -9.76 11.24
CA ILE A 45 -20.80 -8.91 12.42
C ILE A 45 -21.57 -7.64 12.10
N GLU A 46 -22.65 -7.39 12.84
CA GLU A 46 -23.39 -6.14 12.77
C GLU A 46 -22.51 -5.02 13.35
N ALA A 47 -22.02 -4.13 12.47
CA ALA A 47 -21.20 -2.99 12.88
C ALA A 47 -22.07 -1.80 13.30
N SER A 48 -23.25 -1.66 12.68
CA SER A 48 -24.28 -0.69 13.04
C SER A 48 -25.67 -1.23 12.65
N GLU A 49 -26.74 -0.45 12.88
CA GLU A 49 -28.09 -0.78 12.38
C GLU A 49 -28.17 -0.96 10.85
N LYS A 50 -27.17 -0.48 10.08
CA LYS A 50 -27.21 -0.48 8.61
C LYS A 50 -25.99 -1.11 7.94
N GLN A 51 -24.84 -1.16 8.58
CA GLN A 51 -23.58 -1.64 7.98
C GLN A 51 -23.14 -2.96 8.61
N LYS A 52 -22.62 -3.84 7.76
CA LYS A 52 -22.15 -5.17 8.15
C LYS A 52 -20.67 -5.34 7.83
N ILE A 53 -19.98 -6.05 8.72
CA ILE A 53 -18.65 -6.58 8.46
C ILE A 53 -18.82 -8.07 8.16
N PHE A 54 -18.41 -8.47 6.97
CA PHE A 54 -18.44 -9.86 6.52
C PHE A 54 -17.02 -10.43 6.59
N ILE A 55 -16.83 -11.52 7.30
CA ILE A 55 -15.57 -12.26 7.36
C ILE A 55 -15.74 -13.52 6.52
N HIS A 56 -14.99 -13.60 5.42
CA HIS A 56 -15.02 -14.71 4.46
C HIS A 56 -13.80 -15.59 4.71
N ASN A 57 -14.03 -16.81 5.18
CA ASN A 57 -12.94 -17.73 5.52
C ASN A 57 -12.71 -18.74 4.39
N ASN A 58 -11.49 -18.76 3.83
CA ASN A 58 -11.03 -19.70 2.80
C ASN A 58 -11.83 -19.70 1.48
N GLU A 59 -12.54 -18.61 1.20
CA GLU A 59 -13.43 -18.48 0.03
C GLU A 59 -12.68 -18.26 -1.29
N LEU A 60 -11.42 -17.83 -1.29
CA LEU A 60 -10.74 -17.40 -2.53
C LEU A 60 -9.61 -18.34 -2.95
N THR A 61 -8.96 -19.04 -2.02
CA THR A 61 -7.75 -19.84 -2.35
C THR A 61 -8.01 -20.89 -3.44
N HIS A 62 -9.19 -21.51 -3.47
CA HIS A 62 -9.56 -22.50 -4.47
C HIS A 62 -9.70 -21.94 -5.91
N LEU A 63 -9.79 -20.62 -6.06
CA LEU A 63 -9.87 -19.94 -7.35
C LEU A 63 -8.50 -19.75 -8.01
N LEU A 64 -7.41 -19.83 -7.23
CA LEU A 64 -6.06 -19.63 -7.74
C LEU A 64 -5.65 -20.76 -8.71
N PRO A 65 -5.03 -20.43 -9.84
CA PRO A 65 -4.30 -21.41 -10.64
C PRO A 65 -3.21 -22.12 -9.83
N ASN A 66 -2.94 -23.38 -10.18
CA ASN A 66 -1.78 -24.10 -9.66
C ASN A 66 -0.48 -23.47 -10.18
N LYS A 67 0.58 -23.50 -9.35
CA LYS A 67 1.95 -23.08 -9.71
C LYS A 67 2.10 -21.60 -10.06
N LEU A 68 1.52 -20.72 -9.27
CA LEU A 68 1.78 -19.28 -9.40
C LEU A 68 3.18 -18.92 -8.87
N PRO A 69 3.90 -18.01 -9.52
CA PRO A 69 5.16 -17.47 -9.01
C PRO A 69 4.92 -16.80 -7.66
N ALA A 70 5.82 -17.03 -6.71
CA ALA A 70 5.76 -16.46 -5.38
C ALA A 70 7.17 -16.22 -4.82
N SER A 71 7.25 -15.45 -3.74
CA SER A 71 8.48 -15.26 -2.96
C SER A 71 8.17 -15.25 -1.47
N ALA A 72 9.20 -15.28 -0.63
CA ALA A 72 9.03 -15.18 0.82
C ALA A 72 8.34 -13.87 1.26
N MET A 73 8.45 -12.78 0.47
CA MET A 73 7.81 -11.51 0.76
C MET A 73 6.38 -11.43 0.19
N TRP A 74 6.10 -12.16 -0.89
CA TRP A 74 4.82 -12.16 -1.60
C TRP A 74 4.42 -13.61 -1.88
N PRO A 75 3.73 -14.27 -0.93
CA PRO A 75 3.20 -15.61 -1.13
C PRO A 75 2.06 -15.59 -2.15
N PRO A 76 1.59 -16.76 -2.65
CA PRO A 76 0.49 -16.83 -3.62
C PRO A 76 -0.79 -16.08 -3.20
N ILE A 77 -0.98 -15.86 -1.91
CA ILE A 77 -2.08 -15.08 -1.33
C ILE A 77 -2.22 -13.67 -1.91
N VAL A 78 -1.15 -13.08 -2.47
CA VAL A 78 -1.20 -11.74 -3.09
C VAL A 78 -2.13 -11.67 -4.29
N TYR A 79 -2.31 -12.79 -5.02
CA TYR A 79 -3.20 -12.89 -6.17
C TYR A 79 -4.69 -12.95 -5.79
N LEU A 80 -5.04 -13.24 -4.53
CA LEU A 80 -6.44 -13.38 -4.12
C LEU A 80 -7.25 -12.09 -4.30
N ARG A 81 -6.59 -10.92 -4.26
CA ARG A 81 -7.24 -9.64 -4.53
C ARG A 81 -7.88 -9.56 -5.92
N ILE A 82 -7.36 -10.31 -6.90
CA ILE A 82 -7.92 -10.37 -8.26
C ILE A 82 -9.30 -11.04 -8.23
N PHE A 83 -9.46 -12.04 -7.37
CA PHE A 83 -10.65 -12.90 -7.30
C PHE A 83 -11.68 -12.43 -6.26
N ALA A 84 -11.26 -11.68 -5.23
CA ALA A 84 -12.18 -11.15 -4.22
C ALA A 84 -13.42 -10.43 -4.78
N PRO A 85 -13.34 -9.60 -5.84
CA PRO A 85 -14.52 -8.93 -6.41
C PRO A 85 -15.55 -9.88 -7.03
N PHE A 86 -15.20 -11.14 -7.35
CA PHE A 86 -16.14 -12.12 -7.91
C PHE A 86 -17.22 -12.50 -6.89
N ALA A 87 -16.91 -12.43 -5.60
CA ALA A 87 -17.84 -12.69 -4.52
C ALA A 87 -18.77 -11.49 -4.21
N LEU A 88 -18.59 -10.34 -4.89
CA LEU A 88 -19.22 -9.05 -4.54
C LEU A 88 -20.02 -8.44 -5.69
N LYS A 89 -20.57 -9.27 -6.58
CA LYS A 89 -21.27 -8.84 -7.81
C LYS A 89 -22.59 -8.10 -7.56
N GLU A 90 -23.15 -8.22 -6.37
CA GLU A 90 -24.35 -7.52 -5.92
C GLU A 90 -24.10 -6.04 -5.61
N TYR A 91 -22.85 -5.65 -5.39
CA TYR A 91 -22.48 -4.25 -5.17
C TYR A 91 -22.31 -3.51 -6.50
N ASP A 92 -22.64 -2.21 -6.51
CA ASP A 92 -22.40 -1.37 -7.69
C ASP A 92 -20.93 -0.92 -7.79
N ARG A 93 -20.22 -0.84 -6.65
CA ARG A 93 -18.82 -0.44 -6.55
C ARG A 93 -18.15 -1.22 -5.42
N VAL A 94 -16.91 -1.63 -5.65
CA VAL A 94 -16.04 -2.24 -4.64
C VAL A 94 -14.78 -1.40 -4.52
N LEU A 95 -14.41 -0.98 -3.31
CA LEU A 95 -13.12 -0.34 -3.03
C LEU A 95 -12.21 -1.34 -2.31
N TYR A 96 -11.24 -1.88 -3.03
CA TYR A 96 -10.22 -2.74 -2.46
C TYR A 96 -9.15 -1.89 -1.75
N LEU A 97 -8.72 -2.34 -0.57
CA LEU A 97 -7.64 -1.74 0.22
C LEU A 97 -6.70 -2.84 0.75
N ASP A 98 -5.39 -2.64 0.63
CA ASP A 98 -4.40 -3.46 1.32
C ASP A 98 -4.46 -3.27 2.85
N ALA A 99 -4.11 -4.32 3.60
CA ALA A 99 -4.18 -4.32 5.07
C ALA A 99 -3.13 -3.42 5.75
N ASP A 100 -2.16 -2.90 5.00
CA ASP A 100 -1.16 -1.92 5.44
C ASP A 100 -1.51 -0.50 4.97
N ILE A 101 -2.80 -0.19 4.91
CA ILE A 101 -3.34 1.13 4.61
C ILE A 101 -4.02 1.71 5.86
N ALA A 102 -3.70 2.96 6.16
CA ALA A 102 -4.40 3.75 7.15
C ALA A 102 -5.49 4.61 6.48
N PRO A 103 -6.79 4.37 6.74
CA PRO A 103 -7.87 5.25 6.33
C PRO A 103 -7.92 6.48 7.25
N LEU A 104 -7.51 7.63 6.72
CA LEU A 104 -7.36 8.87 7.48
C LEU A 104 -8.52 9.84 7.29
N ARG A 105 -9.11 9.87 6.10
CA ARG A 105 -10.19 10.79 5.74
C ARG A 105 -11.27 10.06 4.97
N VAL A 106 -12.46 10.64 4.96
CA VAL A 106 -13.62 10.14 4.22
C VAL A 106 -13.89 11.09 3.07
N ASP A 107 -14.13 10.53 1.89
CA ASP A 107 -14.60 11.29 0.73
C ASP A 107 -15.50 10.38 -0.12
N HIS A 108 -16.81 10.63 -0.13
CA HIS A 108 -17.73 9.75 -0.84
C HIS A 108 -17.75 9.97 -2.36
N LYS A 109 -17.03 10.97 -2.88
CA LYS A 109 -17.03 11.25 -4.32
C LYS A 109 -16.44 10.10 -5.14
N ILE A 110 -15.58 9.27 -4.54
CA ILE A 110 -14.97 8.11 -5.22
C ILE A 110 -16.02 7.19 -5.82
N TRP A 111 -17.16 6.99 -5.14
CA TRP A 111 -18.22 6.10 -5.60
C TRP A 111 -18.87 6.56 -6.91
N SER A 112 -18.79 7.86 -7.22
CA SER A 112 -19.31 8.46 -8.46
C SER A 112 -18.31 8.43 -9.62
N THR A 113 -17.11 7.89 -9.41
CA THR A 113 -16.08 7.80 -10.47
C THR A 113 -16.58 6.93 -11.63
N ASN A 114 -16.43 7.43 -12.86
CA ASN A 114 -16.74 6.67 -14.06
C ASN A 114 -15.66 5.62 -14.34
N LEU A 115 -16.06 4.37 -14.56
CA LEU A 115 -15.16 3.21 -14.73
C LEU A 115 -15.41 2.54 -16.08
N PRO A 116 -15.00 3.14 -17.21
CA PRO A 116 -15.29 2.59 -18.54
C PRO A 116 -14.71 1.18 -18.75
N ALA A 117 -13.53 0.93 -18.19
CA ALA A 117 -12.88 -0.39 -18.20
C ALA A 117 -13.05 -1.16 -16.87
N GLY A 118 -13.91 -0.66 -15.97
CA GLY A 118 -14.23 -1.31 -14.70
C GLY A 118 -13.21 -1.12 -13.56
N ILE A 119 -12.16 -0.30 -13.74
CA ILE A 119 -11.16 -0.05 -12.70
C ILE A 119 -10.63 1.39 -12.69
N ALA A 120 -10.44 1.92 -11.48
CA ALA A 120 -9.62 3.08 -11.20
C ALA A 120 -8.62 2.78 -10.08
N ALA A 121 -7.43 3.36 -10.17
CA ALA A 121 -6.34 3.15 -9.23
C ALA A 121 -5.44 4.39 -9.19
N VAL A 122 -4.33 4.36 -8.45
CA VAL A 122 -3.33 5.44 -8.42
C VAL A 122 -2.02 4.93 -9.01
N SER A 123 -1.35 5.77 -9.80
CA SER A 123 -0.02 5.46 -10.34
C SER A 123 0.97 5.01 -9.25
N ASP A 124 1.84 4.06 -9.58
CA ASP A 124 2.87 3.58 -8.65
C ASP A 124 4.03 4.59 -8.58
N PHE A 125 4.06 5.39 -7.51
CA PHE A 125 5.10 6.39 -7.29
C PHE A 125 6.46 5.77 -6.94
N GLY A 126 6.50 4.48 -6.61
CA GLY A 126 7.73 3.68 -6.57
C GLY A 126 8.34 3.52 -7.95
N MET A 127 7.55 3.11 -8.93
CA MET A 127 7.97 2.95 -10.33
C MET A 127 8.37 4.29 -10.96
N ILE A 128 7.63 5.37 -10.67
CA ILE A 128 7.96 6.72 -11.17
C ILE A 128 9.29 7.23 -10.60
N ALA A 129 9.49 7.06 -9.28
CA ALA A 129 10.65 7.65 -8.60
C ALA A 129 11.95 6.87 -8.83
N ASN A 130 11.87 5.55 -8.95
CA ASN A 130 13.05 4.70 -9.08
C ASN A 130 13.60 4.74 -10.52
N ALA A 131 14.92 4.75 -10.67
CA ALA A 131 15.55 4.72 -12.00
C ALA A 131 15.62 3.30 -12.59
N SER A 132 15.72 2.28 -11.74
CA SER A 132 15.91 0.89 -12.16
C SER A 132 15.36 -0.09 -11.13
N ILE A 133 15.06 -1.30 -11.60
CA ILE A 133 14.69 -2.47 -10.82
C ILE A 133 15.54 -3.65 -11.29
N ARG A 134 16.10 -4.43 -10.35
CA ARG A 134 17.06 -5.52 -10.65
C ARG A 134 18.19 -5.13 -11.64
N LYS A 135 18.65 -3.87 -11.59
CA LYS A 135 19.68 -3.25 -12.48
C LYS A 135 19.26 -2.99 -13.93
N VAL A 136 17.99 -3.16 -14.26
CA VAL A 136 17.39 -2.81 -15.55
C VAL A 136 16.56 -1.54 -15.38
N SER A 137 16.46 -0.68 -16.41
CA SER A 137 15.62 0.51 -16.29
C SER A 137 14.16 0.11 -16.07
N ILE A 138 13.38 0.94 -15.37
CA ILE A 138 11.95 0.63 -15.14
C ILE A 138 11.21 0.43 -16.48
N LYS A 139 11.48 1.29 -17.47
CA LYS A 139 10.87 1.22 -18.81
C LYS A 139 11.18 -0.10 -19.51
N ASP A 140 12.44 -0.54 -19.49
CA ASP A 140 12.83 -1.78 -20.16
C ASP A 140 12.20 -3.00 -19.45
N TRP A 141 12.17 -3.00 -18.12
CA TRP A 141 11.55 -4.07 -17.33
C TRP A 141 10.03 -4.18 -17.61
N VAL A 142 9.31 -3.06 -17.61
CA VAL A 142 7.88 -3.02 -17.96
C VAL A 142 7.65 -3.52 -19.39
N THR A 143 8.53 -3.17 -20.34
CA THR A 143 8.45 -3.68 -21.71
C THR A 143 8.68 -5.19 -21.79
N MET A 144 9.63 -5.73 -21.00
CA MET A 144 9.90 -7.18 -20.92
C MET A 144 8.71 -7.96 -20.35
N LEU A 145 7.89 -7.35 -19.49
CA LEU A 145 6.61 -7.89 -19.01
C LEU A 145 5.48 -7.86 -20.05
N GLY A 146 5.75 -7.40 -21.28
CA GLY A 146 4.72 -7.25 -22.32
C GLY A 146 3.80 -6.04 -22.10
N ILE A 147 4.13 -5.14 -21.17
CA ILE A 147 3.39 -3.91 -20.92
C ILE A 147 3.90 -2.83 -21.88
N ARG A 148 3.00 -2.30 -22.72
CA ARG A 148 3.30 -1.27 -23.72
C ARG A 148 2.93 0.13 -23.24
N SER A 149 2.03 0.20 -22.26
CA SER A 149 1.65 1.46 -21.62
C SER A 149 2.84 2.08 -20.86
N GLU A 150 2.90 3.41 -20.84
CA GLU A 150 3.80 4.15 -19.94
C GLU A 150 3.17 4.36 -18.55
N ARG A 151 1.90 3.99 -18.38
CA ARG A 151 1.14 4.07 -17.14
C ARG A 151 1.27 2.76 -16.37
N TYR A 152 1.48 2.90 -15.07
CA TYR A 152 1.65 1.75 -14.18
C TYR A 152 1.05 2.08 -12.82
N PHE A 153 0.01 1.37 -12.39
CA PHE A 153 -0.67 1.64 -11.12
C PHE A 153 -0.24 0.70 -10.00
N ASN A 154 -0.42 1.20 -8.77
CA ASN A 154 -0.24 0.42 -7.57
C ASN A 154 -1.54 -0.34 -7.21
N SER A 155 -1.47 -1.65 -6.96
CA SER A 155 -2.65 -2.51 -6.71
C SER A 155 -3.15 -2.49 -5.26
N GLY A 156 -2.63 -1.60 -4.41
CA GLY A 156 -3.03 -1.50 -2.99
C GLY A 156 -4.34 -0.75 -2.75
N VAL A 157 -4.77 0.10 -3.69
CA VAL A 157 -6.10 0.74 -3.69
C VAL A 157 -6.67 0.68 -5.08
N MET A 158 -7.84 0.04 -5.22
CA MET A 158 -8.54 -0.10 -6.49
C MET A 158 -10.04 0.12 -6.30
N LEU A 159 -10.61 1.05 -7.05
CA LEU A 159 -12.06 1.16 -7.20
C LEU A 159 -12.48 0.32 -8.40
N ILE A 160 -13.38 -0.63 -8.17
CA ILE A 160 -13.75 -1.68 -9.11
C ILE A 160 -15.26 -1.61 -9.37
N ASP A 161 -15.62 -1.75 -10.65
CA ASP A 161 -16.98 -2.13 -11.06
C ASP A 161 -17.04 -3.65 -11.13
N PRO A 162 -17.63 -4.33 -10.13
CA PRO A 162 -17.61 -5.79 -10.08
C PRO A 162 -18.37 -6.42 -11.24
N LYS A 163 -19.37 -5.74 -11.83
CA LYS A 163 -20.13 -6.25 -12.98
C LYS A 163 -19.26 -6.35 -14.23
N ARG A 164 -18.38 -5.36 -14.47
CA ARG A 164 -17.37 -5.42 -15.54
C ARG A 164 -16.21 -6.35 -15.19
N TRP A 165 -15.79 -6.36 -13.93
CA TRP A 165 -14.65 -7.16 -13.47
C TRP A 165 -14.82 -8.66 -13.74
N ILE A 166 -16.02 -9.20 -13.51
CA ILE A 166 -16.33 -10.62 -13.73
C ILE A 166 -16.43 -11.01 -15.22
N GLU A 167 -16.45 -10.05 -16.14
CA GLU A 167 -16.41 -10.34 -17.58
C GLU A 167 -15.03 -10.84 -18.03
N HIS A 168 -13.99 -10.61 -17.22
CA HIS A 168 -12.63 -11.10 -17.47
C HIS A 168 -12.44 -12.53 -16.97
N ASP A 169 -11.93 -13.40 -17.84
CA ASP A 169 -11.39 -14.70 -17.43
C ASP A 169 -9.97 -14.52 -16.86
N PHE A 170 -9.87 -13.93 -15.67
CA PHE A 170 -8.58 -13.69 -15.02
C PHE A 170 -7.80 -14.97 -14.76
N ARG A 171 -8.45 -16.12 -14.62
CA ARG A 171 -7.75 -17.39 -14.41
C ARG A 171 -6.95 -17.77 -15.65
N SER A 172 -7.57 -17.73 -16.83
CA SER A 172 -6.90 -18.01 -18.10
C SER A 172 -5.86 -16.93 -18.44
N LEU A 173 -6.19 -15.66 -18.22
CA LEU A 173 -5.27 -14.54 -18.44
C LEU A 173 -4.03 -14.62 -17.53
N LEU A 174 -4.21 -14.94 -16.25
CA LEU A 174 -3.11 -15.06 -15.29
C LEU A 174 -2.18 -16.21 -15.68
N LYS A 175 -2.76 -17.34 -16.11
CA LYS A 175 -1.95 -18.45 -16.64
C LYS A 175 -1.13 -18.00 -17.86
N ALA A 176 -1.76 -17.32 -18.82
CA ALA A 176 -1.07 -16.86 -20.03
C ALA A 176 0.04 -15.85 -19.71
N PHE A 177 -0.20 -14.94 -18.76
CA PHE A 177 0.79 -13.97 -18.30
C PHE A 177 2.00 -14.65 -17.65
N VAL A 178 1.76 -15.59 -16.72
CA VAL A 178 2.83 -16.35 -16.06
C VAL A 178 3.62 -17.18 -17.07
N ASP A 179 2.96 -17.93 -17.95
CA ASP A 179 3.61 -18.77 -18.96
C ASP A 179 4.55 -17.95 -19.88
N ALA A 180 4.20 -16.68 -20.14
CA ALA A 180 4.96 -15.81 -21.04
C ALA A 180 6.06 -14.99 -20.34
N HIS A 181 5.91 -14.68 -19.05
CA HIS A 181 6.71 -13.64 -18.37
C HIS A 181 7.23 -14.03 -16.98
N GLU A 182 7.23 -15.33 -16.62
CA GLU A 182 7.58 -15.80 -15.26
C GLU A 182 8.88 -15.21 -14.69
N ASN A 183 9.93 -15.08 -15.52
CA ASN A 183 11.25 -14.62 -15.07
C ASN A 183 11.30 -13.11 -14.81
N GLU A 184 10.38 -12.38 -15.43
CA GLU A 184 10.28 -10.94 -15.42
C GLU A 184 9.39 -10.44 -14.29
N ILE A 185 8.53 -11.29 -13.72
CA ILE A 185 7.61 -10.94 -12.62
C ILE A 185 8.38 -10.50 -11.36
N ILE A 186 8.02 -9.34 -10.83
CA ILE A 186 8.57 -8.77 -9.60
C ILE A 186 7.47 -8.39 -8.60
N HIS A 187 6.34 -7.81 -9.04
CA HIS A 187 5.23 -7.43 -8.16
C HIS A 187 3.94 -8.24 -8.41
N PHE A 188 4.07 -9.44 -8.97
CA PHE A 188 3.03 -10.48 -8.97
C PHE A 188 1.65 -10.01 -9.49
N ASP A 189 0.65 -9.89 -8.62
CA ASP A 189 -0.70 -9.43 -8.96
C ASP A 189 -0.70 -8.04 -9.60
N GLN A 190 0.17 -7.14 -9.13
CA GLN A 190 0.27 -5.78 -9.66
C GLN A 190 0.81 -5.79 -11.09
N ASP A 191 1.82 -6.59 -11.39
CA ASP A 191 2.38 -6.74 -12.75
C ASP A 191 1.30 -7.32 -13.68
N PHE A 192 0.59 -8.36 -13.23
CA PHE A 192 -0.49 -8.97 -13.99
C PHE A 192 -1.62 -7.99 -14.30
N LEU A 193 -2.11 -7.26 -13.30
CA LEU A 193 -3.19 -6.29 -13.50
C LEU A 193 -2.79 -5.15 -14.43
N ASN A 194 -1.55 -4.66 -14.35
CA ASN A 194 -1.05 -3.67 -15.31
C ASN A 194 -0.87 -4.25 -16.72
N TRP A 195 -0.55 -5.55 -16.85
CA TRP A 195 -0.53 -6.24 -18.14
C TRP A 195 -1.91 -6.41 -18.76
N VAL A 196 -2.94 -6.70 -17.95
CA VAL A 196 -4.33 -6.83 -18.44
C VAL A 196 -4.90 -5.47 -18.84
N PHE A 197 -4.79 -4.47 -17.96
CA PHE A 197 -5.49 -3.20 -18.16
C PHE A 197 -4.68 -2.19 -18.97
N GLN A 198 -3.34 -2.19 -18.94
CA GLN A 198 -2.49 -1.27 -19.72
C GLN A 198 -2.93 0.20 -19.56
N ASP A 199 -3.44 0.84 -20.61
CA ASP A 199 -4.00 2.20 -20.58
C ASP A 199 -5.49 2.25 -20.22
N ALA A 200 -6.18 1.10 -20.16
CA ALA A 200 -7.59 0.95 -19.87
C ALA A 200 -7.87 0.90 -18.36
N TRP A 201 -7.44 1.94 -17.65
CA TRP A 201 -7.83 2.21 -16.26
C TRP A 201 -7.85 3.71 -16.00
N VAL A 202 -8.61 4.11 -15.00
CA VAL A 202 -8.84 5.50 -14.65
C VAL A 202 -7.90 5.94 -13.51
N GLU A 203 -7.15 7.03 -13.71
CA GLU A 203 -6.18 7.51 -12.72
C GLU A 203 -6.84 8.38 -11.65
N LEU A 204 -6.84 7.86 -10.41
CA LEU A 204 -7.28 8.55 -9.22
C LEU A 204 -6.20 9.52 -8.72
N HIS A 205 -6.64 10.57 -8.05
CA HIS A 205 -5.77 11.53 -7.37
C HIS A 205 -4.83 10.83 -6.35
N PRO A 206 -3.58 11.28 -6.17
CA PRO A 206 -2.61 10.63 -5.27
C PRO A 206 -3.06 10.48 -3.81
N SER A 207 -3.97 11.34 -3.33
CA SER A 207 -4.58 11.21 -2.00
C SER A 207 -5.29 9.87 -1.76
N TRP A 208 -5.80 9.24 -2.81
CA TRP A 208 -6.52 7.96 -2.75
C TRP A 208 -5.60 6.76 -2.49
N ASN A 209 -4.29 6.89 -2.69
CA ASN A 209 -3.30 5.87 -2.35
C ASN A 209 -1.97 6.58 -2.11
N PHE A 210 -1.88 7.24 -0.96
CA PHE A 210 -0.74 8.08 -0.64
C PHE A 210 0.45 7.21 -0.22
N GLN A 211 1.24 6.80 -1.21
CA GLN A 211 2.39 5.93 -1.05
C GLN A 211 3.58 6.64 -0.37
N ALA A 212 4.46 5.86 0.28
CA ALA A 212 5.65 6.36 0.96
C ALA A 212 6.54 7.30 0.12
N LYS A 213 6.58 7.09 -1.21
CA LYS A 213 7.38 7.90 -2.14
C LYS A 213 6.86 9.32 -2.30
N LEU A 214 5.57 9.58 -2.08
CA LEU A 214 5.01 10.93 -2.16
C LEU A 214 5.50 11.84 -1.02
N PHE A 215 5.84 11.29 0.15
CA PHE A 215 6.50 12.08 1.21
C PHE A 215 7.83 12.66 0.74
N ASN A 216 8.56 11.96 -0.13
CA ASN A 216 9.79 12.48 -0.71
C ASN A 216 9.56 13.62 -1.72
N ALA A 217 8.33 13.80 -2.20
CA ALA A 217 7.98 14.96 -3.02
C ALA A 217 7.54 16.16 -2.16
N ASN A 218 7.29 15.97 -0.86
CA ASN A 218 6.80 16.98 0.07
C ASN A 218 5.43 17.54 -0.30
N VAL A 219 4.53 16.65 -0.71
CA VAL A 219 3.20 17.00 -1.21
C VAL A 219 2.07 16.60 -0.25
N GLU A 220 2.36 16.04 0.93
CA GLU A 220 1.31 15.58 1.86
C GLU A 220 0.41 16.70 2.41
N GLU A 221 0.86 17.95 2.35
CA GLU A 221 0.03 19.10 2.71
C GLU A 221 -0.87 19.56 1.57
N LEU A 222 -0.37 19.48 0.34
CA LEU A 222 -1.13 19.82 -0.86
C LEU A 222 -2.14 18.74 -1.20
N PHE A 223 -1.75 17.48 -1.02
CA PHE A 223 -2.54 16.28 -1.22
C PHE A 223 -2.70 15.56 0.12
N PRO A 224 -3.53 16.06 1.04
CA PRO A 224 -3.83 15.36 2.28
C PRO A 224 -4.22 13.90 1.99
N PRO A 225 -3.58 12.91 2.63
CA PRO A 225 -3.90 11.52 2.40
C PRO A 225 -5.34 11.19 2.82
N ILE A 226 -6.09 10.55 1.93
CA ILE A 226 -7.35 9.86 2.26
C ILE A 226 -7.01 8.46 2.77
N PHE A 227 -6.22 7.74 1.97
CA PHE A 227 -5.63 6.46 2.32
C PHE A 227 -4.11 6.60 2.33
N LEU A 228 -3.50 6.41 3.50
CA LEU A 228 -2.05 6.44 3.67
C LEU A 228 -1.50 5.01 3.59
N HIS A 229 -0.70 4.73 2.56
CA HIS A 229 -0.26 3.37 2.26
C HIS A 229 1.19 3.13 2.67
N PHE A 230 1.41 2.16 3.56
CA PHE A 230 2.73 1.73 4.03
C PHE A 230 3.41 0.73 3.06
N SER A 231 3.50 1.14 1.78
CA SER A 231 3.99 0.36 0.63
C SER A 231 5.50 0.07 0.61
N LYS A 232 6.16 0.05 1.78
CA LYS A 232 7.55 -0.41 1.93
C LYS A 232 7.60 -1.88 2.35
N ALA A 233 8.76 -2.51 2.21
CA ALA A 233 8.98 -3.85 2.76
C ALA A 233 8.91 -3.83 4.30
N GLU A 234 9.43 -2.77 4.91
CA GLU A 234 9.27 -2.51 6.34
C GLU A 234 7.84 -2.06 6.64
N LYS A 235 7.12 -2.84 7.45
CA LYS A 235 5.76 -2.54 7.88
C LYS A 235 5.75 -1.86 9.25
N PRO A 236 4.73 -1.04 9.56
CA PRO A 236 4.67 -0.29 10.82
C PRO A 236 4.76 -1.14 12.10
N TRP A 237 4.19 -2.34 12.08
CA TRP A 237 4.23 -3.29 13.19
C TRP A 237 5.59 -3.99 13.36
N HIS A 238 6.58 -3.73 12.50
CA HIS A 238 7.96 -4.18 12.72
C HIS A 238 8.72 -3.29 13.73
N ARG A 239 8.23 -2.10 14.07
CA ARG A 239 8.90 -1.14 14.99
C ARG A 239 10.24 -0.58 14.50
N LEU A 240 10.40 -0.47 13.19
CA LEU A 240 11.61 0.05 12.53
C LEU A 240 11.67 1.59 12.44
N HIS A 241 11.23 2.30 13.48
CA HIS A 241 11.22 3.76 13.55
C HIS A 241 12.28 4.31 14.54
N ASP A 242 12.51 5.62 14.51
CA ASP A 242 13.34 6.34 15.48
C ASP A 242 12.42 7.20 16.36
N ASP A 243 12.38 6.93 17.66
CA ASP A 243 11.55 7.69 18.63
C ASP A 243 11.91 9.18 18.73
N ASN A 244 13.05 9.58 18.16
CA ASN A 244 13.50 10.97 18.16
C ASN A 244 13.18 11.69 16.85
N ILE A 245 12.58 11.00 15.87
CA ILE A 245 12.28 11.56 14.56
C ILE A 245 10.83 11.26 14.19
N ASP A 246 10.03 12.31 14.09
CA ASP A 246 8.70 12.22 13.52
C ASP A 246 8.82 12.08 12.00
N ASP A 247 8.83 10.85 11.51
CA ASP A 247 8.90 10.53 10.08
C ASP A 247 7.73 9.63 9.64
N PHE A 248 7.76 9.23 8.37
CA PHE A 248 6.76 8.32 7.80
C PHE A 248 6.64 6.98 8.56
N ASP A 249 7.76 6.41 9.02
CA ASP A 249 7.74 5.10 9.68
C ASP A 249 7.17 5.23 11.10
N ARG A 250 7.52 6.31 11.83
CA ARG A 250 6.92 6.62 13.14
C ARG A 250 5.43 6.96 13.01
N CYS A 251 5.04 7.69 11.96
CA CYS A 251 3.64 7.98 11.66
C CYS A 251 2.82 6.69 11.55
N GLY A 252 3.32 5.70 10.79
CA GLY A 252 2.66 4.40 10.69
C GLY A 252 2.60 3.64 12.00
N PHE A 253 3.72 3.60 12.74
CA PHE A 253 3.75 2.94 14.04
C PHE A 253 2.67 3.51 14.97
N LEU A 254 2.61 4.83 15.11
CA LEU A 254 1.64 5.49 15.98
C LEU A 254 0.19 5.27 15.52
N PHE A 255 -0.07 5.26 14.21
CA PHE A 255 -1.39 4.95 13.69
C PHE A 255 -1.86 3.55 14.11
N PHE A 256 -1.07 2.51 13.81
CA PHE A 256 -1.47 1.14 14.12
C PHE A 256 -1.44 0.82 15.62
N GLN A 257 -0.55 1.46 16.37
CA GLN A 257 -0.57 1.38 17.84
C GLN A 257 -1.87 1.96 18.40
N ARG A 258 -2.33 3.13 17.93
CA ARG A 258 -3.61 3.72 18.34
C ARG A 258 -4.80 2.88 17.90
N LEU A 259 -4.73 2.27 16.71
CA LEU A 259 -5.81 1.45 16.16
C LEU A 259 -5.99 0.14 16.94
N LEU A 260 -4.89 -0.52 17.31
CA LEU A 260 -4.92 -1.85 17.90
C LEU A 260 -4.83 -1.85 19.43
N GLY A 261 -4.39 -0.75 20.06
CA GLY A 261 -4.19 -0.68 21.49
C GLY A 261 -3.29 -1.81 21.99
N ASP A 262 -3.72 -2.52 23.02
CA ASP A 262 -2.98 -3.64 23.63
C ASP A 262 -2.72 -4.80 22.66
N ARG A 263 -3.56 -4.97 21.61
CA ARG A 263 -3.36 -6.00 20.58
C ARG A 263 -2.17 -5.71 19.67
N PHE A 264 -1.66 -4.47 19.65
CA PHE A 264 -0.51 -4.10 18.82
C PHE A 264 0.77 -4.86 19.21
N ASP A 265 0.98 -5.09 20.50
CA ASP A 265 2.14 -5.84 21.01
C ASP A 265 2.09 -7.30 20.56
N ALA A 266 0.90 -7.92 20.60
CA ALA A 266 0.69 -9.28 20.13
C ALA A 266 0.98 -9.40 18.62
N LEU A 267 0.42 -8.51 17.79
CA LEU A 267 0.74 -8.45 16.36
C LEU A 267 2.24 -8.24 16.10
N SER A 268 2.86 -7.27 16.79
CA SER A 268 4.29 -6.97 16.64
C SER A 268 5.17 -8.18 16.98
N SER A 269 4.77 -8.98 17.98
CA SER A 269 5.53 -10.14 18.45
C SER A 269 5.62 -11.27 17.42
N LEU A 270 4.66 -11.34 16.49
CA LEU A 270 4.69 -12.28 15.37
C LEU A 270 5.85 -11.99 14.41
N PHE A 271 6.37 -10.76 14.41
CA PHE A 271 7.43 -10.33 13.52
C PHE A 271 8.73 -10.17 14.30
N THR A 272 9.56 -11.23 14.29
CA THR A 272 10.88 -11.14 14.91
C THR A 272 11.86 -10.49 13.95
N GLU A 273 12.34 -9.29 14.29
CA GLU A 273 13.40 -8.66 13.51
C GLU A 273 14.72 -9.45 13.56
N LYS A 274 15.32 -9.66 12.39
CA LYS A 274 16.74 -10.02 12.32
C LYS A 274 17.58 -8.81 12.72
N LYS A 275 18.06 -8.79 13.96
CA LYS A 275 18.99 -7.74 14.44
C LYS A 275 20.16 -7.59 13.45
N PRO A 276 20.45 -6.37 12.96
CA PRO A 276 21.53 -6.17 12.02
C PRO A 276 22.87 -6.55 12.66
N LYS A 277 23.75 -7.19 11.87
CA LYS A 277 25.10 -7.59 12.29
C LYS A 277 25.82 -6.42 12.98
N PHE A 278 26.58 -6.70 14.04
CA PHE A 278 27.27 -5.70 14.87
C PHE A 278 28.07 -4.67 14.04
N ILE A 279 28.84 -5.14 13.06
CA ILE A 279 29.61 -4.28 12.14
C ILE A 279 28.70 -3.33 11.34
N SER A 280 27.54 -3.80 10.88
CA SER A 280 26.58 -2.95 10.16
C SER A 280 26.03 -1.83 11.04
N ARG A 281 25.80 -2.12 12.34
CA ARG A 281 25.37 -1.11 13.32
C ARG A 281 26.46 -0.06 13.55
N LEU A 282 27.71 -0.48 13.79
CA LEU A 282 28.83 0.45 13.95
C LEU A 282 29.02 1.35 12.73
N LYS A 283 28.95 0.79 11.52
CA LYS A 283 29.04 1.56 10.26
C LYS A 283 27.91 2.60 10.15
N ALA A 284 26.69 2.25 10.57
CA ALA A 284 25.57 3.21 10.57
C ALA A 284 25.82 4.35 11.56
N ILE A 285 26.17 4.04 12.81
CA ILE A 285 26.46 5.05 13.84
C ILE A 285 27.57 6.00 13.40
N SER A 286 28.67 5.46 12.88
CA SER A 286 29.80 6.27 12.37
C SER A 286 29.36 7.23 11.27
N ARG A 287 28.61 6.73 10.27
CA ARG A 287 28.10 7.55 9.17
C ARG A 287 27.13 8.62 9.64
N SER A 288 26.24 8.31 10.58
CA SER A 288 25.30 9.28 11.14
C SER A 288 26.03 10.40 11.89
N LYS A 289 27.01 10.05 12.74
CA LYS A 289 27.85 11.05 13.44
C LYS A 289 28.61 11.95 12.47
N LEU A 290 29.23 11.37 11.44
CA LEU A 290 29.93 12.16 10.41
C LEU A 290 28.98 13.11 9.66
N SER A 291 27.78 12.64 9.32
CA SER A 291 26.75 13.46 8.68
C SER A 291 26.34 14.66 9.55
N LYS A 292 26.16 14.45 10.86
CA LYS A 292 25.87 15.54 11.82
C LYS A 292 27.02 16.57 11.93
N LEU A 293 28.25 16.18 11.61
CA LEU A 293 29.41 17.07 11.52
C LEU A 293 29.59 17.69 10.12
N GLY A 294 28.62 17.51 9.21
CA GLY A 294 28.68 18.01 7.83
C GLY A 294 29.47 17.14 6.85
N ILE A 295 30.03 16.01 7.29
CA ILE A 295 30.84 15.12 6.45
C ILE A 295 29.95 14.00 5.88
N GLN A 296 29.51 14.17 4.64
CA GLN A 296 28.64 13.21 3.97
C GLN A 296 29.42 11.99 3.44
N SER A 297 29.02 10.80 3.88
CA SER A 297 29.55 9.54 3.35
C SER A 297 29.17 9.33 1.88
N ARG A 298 29.92 8.49 1.14
CA ARG A 298 29.55 8.09 -0.25
C ARG A 298 28.12 7.55 -0.35
N LYS A 299 27.70 6.77 0.66
CA LYS A 299 26.34 6.21 0.74
C LYS A 299 25.30 7.33 0.86
N GLU A 300 25.52 8.30 1.73
CA GLU A 300 24.62 9.43 1.93
C GLU A 300 24.49 10.27 0.65
N LYS A 301 25.61 10.63 0.01
CA LYS A 301 25.62 11.40 -1.24
C LYS A 301 24.77 10.71 -2.31
N ARG A 302 24.93 9.39 -2.47
CA ARG A 302 24.13 8.59 -3.41
C ARG A 302 22.64 8.62 -3.06
N LEU A 303 22.28 8.47 -1.79
CA LEU A 303 20.87 8.52 -1.36
C LEU A 303 20.25 9.89 -1.59
N ARG A 304 20.98 10.98 -1.32
CA ARG A 304 20.50 12.35 -1.54
C ARG A 304 20.32 12.64 -3.03
N ALA A 305 21.24 12.17 -3.88
CA ALA A 305 21.10 12.26 -5.33
C ALA A 305 19.86 11.50 -5.85
N ALA A 306 19.68 10.24 -5.42
CA ALA A 306 18.52 9.44 -5.79
C ALA A 306 17.20 10.03 -5.29
N LEU A 307 17.19 10.61 -4.09
CA LEU A 307 16.03 11.33 -3.54
C LEU A 307 15.68 12.52 -4.42
N LYS A 308 16.66 13.35 -4.79
CA LYS A 308 16.45 14.53 -5.65
C LYS A 308 15.92 14.13 -7.03
N GLU A 309 16.53 13.13 -7.66
CA GLU A 309 16.08 12.64 -8.96
C GLU A 309 14.65 12.08 -8.91
N GLY A 310 14.38 11.22 -7.92
CA GLY A 310 13.05 10.64 -7.73
C GLY A 310 11.98 11.70 -7.44
N ARG A 311 12.30 12.69 -6.59
CA ARG A 311 11.43 13.84 -6.31
C ARG A 311 11.07 14.59 -7.60
N ASN A 312 12.06 14.89 -8.45
CA ASN A 312 11.81 15.60 -9.70
C ASN A 312 10.91 14.81 -10.66
N LYS A 313 11.08 13.48 -10.74
CA LYS A 313 10.21 12.62 -11.55
C LYS A 313 8.77 12.61 -11.04
N ILE A 314 8.59 12.50 -9.72
CA ILE A 314 7.26 12.57 -9.09
C ILE A 314 6.61 13.92 -9.39
N LEU A 315 7.31 15.03 -9.15
CA LEU A 315 6.75 16.36 -9.36
C LEU A 315 6.35 16.59 -10.83
N LYS A 316 7.20 16.17 -11.77
CA LYS A 316 6.87 16.20 -13.21
C LYS A 316 5.65 15.33 -13.55
N HIS A 317 5.49 14.15 -12.95
CA HIS A 317 4.30 13.32 -13.14
C HIS A 317 3.06 14.03 -12.62
N LEU A 318 3.15 14.63 -11.43
CA LEU A 318 2.05 15.38 -10.84
C LEU A 318 1.65 16.57 -11.73
N GLU A 319 2.59 17.37 -12.20
CA GLU A 319 2.31 18.53 -13.07
C GLU A 319 1.60 18.15 -14.38
N ASN A 320 1.97 17.01 -14.97
CA ASN A 320 1.39 16.53 -16.22
C ASN A 320 0.13 15.69 -16.02
N GLY A 321 -0.17 15.30 -14.78
CA GLY A 321 -1.26 14.38 -14.46
C GLY A 321 -2.62 15.05 -14.69
N ASP A 322 -3.43 14.49 -15.59
CA ASP A 322 -4.86 14.80 -15.69
C ASP A 322 -5.59 13.92 -14.67
N PHE A 323 -5.40 14.22 -13.38
CA PHE A 323 -6.14 13.54 -12.32
C PHE A 323 -7.62 13.89 -12.44
N ILE A 324 -8.50 12.92 -12.16
CA ILE A 324 -9.95 13.14 -12.11
C ILE A 324 -10.32 14.36 -11.26
N ASP A 325 -9.59 14.58 -10.18
CA ASP A 325 -9.71 15.75 -9.31
C ASP A 325 -8.52 16.69 -9.54
N LYS A 326 -8.73 17.78 -10.30
CA LYS A 326 -7.66 18.75 -10.61
C LYS A 326 -7.28 19.56 -9.37
N THR A 327 -5.98 19.59 -9.06
CA THR A 327 -5.41 20.49 -8.05
C THR A 327 -4.26 21.28 -8.68
N ASP A 328 -4.17 22.59 -8.43
CA ASP A 328 -3.10 23.44 -8.96
C ASP A 328 -1.78 23.19 -8.21
N ILE A 329 -0.84 22.51 -8.87
CA ILE A 329 0.43 22.03 -8.30
C ILE A 329 1.51 23.12 -8.28
N ASN A 330 1.35 24.21 -9.04
CA ASN A 330 2.41 25.19 -9.29
C ASN A 330 2.88 25.96 -8.04
N LYS A 331 2.21 25.83 -6.90
CA LYS A 331 2.49 26.60 -5.67
C LYS A 331 3.33 25.91 -4.60
N TYR A 332 3.71 24.63 -4.74
CA TYR A 332 4.24 23.83 -3.61
C TYR A 332 5.64 23.21 -3.79
N TYR A 333 6.54 23.94 -4.43
CA TYR A 333 7.96 23.61 -4.46
C TYR A 333 8.71 24.13 -3.22
N SER A 334 8.39 23.64 -2.02
CA SER A 334 9.18 23.97 -0.83
C SER A 334 10.32 22.97 -0.63
N ASP A 335 11.54 23.47 -0.45
CA ASP A 335 12.64 22.64 0.03
C ASP A 335 12.41 22.25 1.49
N TYR A 336 12.83 21.03 1.83
CA TYR A 336 12.67 20.48 3.17
C TYR A 336 13.97 19.81 3.63
N HIS A 337 14.19 19.85 4.94
CA HIS A 337 15.37 19.22 5.54
C HIS A 337 15.20 17.70 5.60
N VAL A 338 16.29 16.97 5.36
CA VAL A 338 16.34 15.51 5.44
C VAL A 338 17.53 15.06 6.27
N ALA A 339 17.26 14.33 7.34
CA ALA A 339 18.26 13.75 8.22
C ALA A 339 18.79 12.42 7.65
N PHE A 340 20.02 12.04 8.04
CA PHE A 340 20.61 10.75 7.69
C PHE A 340 20.96 9.95 8.94
N ASP A 341 20.30 8.81 9.14
CA ASP A 341 20.49 7.93 10.31
C ASP A 341 21.71 6.99 10.15
N GLY A 342 22.52 7.18 9.10
CA GLY A 342 23.65 6.32 8.75
C GLY A 342 23.30 5.12 7.86
N LYS A 343 22.01 4.83 7.69
CA LYS A 343 21.48 3.81 6.78
C LYS A 343 20.58 4.39 5.69
N THR A 344 19.64 5.25 6.05
CA THR A 344 18.57 5.78 5.22
C THR A 344 18.38 7.27 5.47
N LEU A 345 17.74 7.92 4.50
CA LEU A 345 17.32 9.31 4.64
C LEU A 345 15.95 9.35 5.31
N ARG A 346 15.82 10.24 6.30
CA ARG A 346 14.66 10.41 7.16
C ARG A 346 14.13 11.81 6.95
N LYS A 347 12.94 11.91 6.36
CA LYS A 347 12.23 13.17 6.19
C LYS A 347 11.33 13.39 7.41
N PRO A 348 11.50 14.48 8.17
CA PRO A 348 10.55 14.87 9.20
C PRO A 348 9.16 15.19 8.61
N VAL A 349 8.11 14.77 9.30
CA VAL A 349 6.71 15.03 8.94
C VAL A 349 5.96 15.54 10.17
N ASN A 350 4.87 16.28 9.95
CA ASN A 350 3.97 16.66 11.04
C ASN A 350 2.93 15.54 11.25
N ILE A 351 3.19 14.64 12.20
CA ILE A 351 2.33 13.48 12.47
C ILE A 351 0.94 13.90 12.91
N GLU A 352 0.80 14.95 13.73
CA GLU A 352 -0.50 15.44 14.19
C GLU A 352 -1.36 15.96 13.03
N LYS A 353 -0.75 16.66 12.07
CA LYS A 353 -1.44 17.15 10.87
C LYS A 353 -1.90 15.99 9.96
N ILE A 354 -1.14 14.90 9.92
CA ILE A 354 -1.45 13.72 9.09
C ILE A 354 -2.53 12.86 9.76
N LEU A 355 -2.33 12.45 11.01
CA LEU A 355 -3.19 11.50 11.72
C LEU A 355 -4.36 12.17 12.48
N GLY A 356 -4.30 13.48 12.70
CA GLY A 356 -5.17 14.20 13.64
C GLY A 356 -4.63 14.19 15.08
N SER A 357 -5.11 15.13 15.89
CA SER A 357 -4.88 15.18 17.35
C SER A 357 -5.37 13.88 17.99
N GLY A 358 -4.52 13.27 18.83
CA GLY A 358 -4.85 12.02 19.53
C GLY A 358 -6.04 12.12 20.49
N SER A 359 -6.49 13.33 20.84
CA SER A 359 -7.63 13.59 21.74
C SER A 359 -8.99 13.27 21.13
N ASP A 360 -9.13 13.25 19.81
CA ASP A 360 -10.47 13.32 19.18
C ASP A 360 -11.06 11.95 18.83
N ARG A 361 -10.37 10.84 19.10
CA ARG A 361 -10.77 9.51 18.60
C ARG A 361 -10.61 8.32 19.54
N VAL A 362 -10.05 8.48 20.74
CA VAL A 362 -9.88 7.36 21.70
C VAL A 362 -11.22 6.96 22.35
N GLU A 363 -12.22 7.84 22.38
CA GLU A 363 -13.50 7.56 23.07
C GLU A 363 -14.43 6.55 22.36
N LYS A 364 -14.13 6.09 21.13
CA LYS A 364 -15.08 5.28 20.34
C LYS A 364 -14.82 3.78 20.26
N ILE A 365 -13.70 3.27 20.79
CA ILE A 365 -13.36 1.83 20.65
C ILE A 365 -13.69 0.99 21.90
N GLU A 366 -14.07 1.63 23.02
CA GLU A 366 -14.37 0.94 24.29
C GLU A 366 -15.87 0.66 24.56
N ARG A 367 -16.72 0.46 23.54
CA ARG A 367 -18.08 -0.07 23.76
C ARG A 367 -18.45 -1.18 22.82
#